data_AF-A0A1A5HRJ1-F1
#
_entry.id   AF-A0A1A5HRJ1-F1
#
_cell.length_a   1.000
_cell.length_b   1.000
_cell.length_c   1.000
_cell.angle_alpha   90.00
_cell.angle_beta   90.00
_cell.angle_gamma   90.00
#
_symmetry.space_group_name_H-M   'P 1'
#
loop_
_entity.id
_entity.type
_entity.pdbx_description
1 polymer ?
#
loop_
_entity_poly.entity_id
_entity_poly.type
_entity_poly.pdbx_seq_one_letter_code
_entity_poly.pdbx_strand_id
1 'polypeptide(L)'
;MRYDYSMRLRDDVNSAVEKAFKTAGIVNITMTAEQVRIMNLAENVALEDIEYLVLQAAQLLGAAIEFDTLSSGLALSGNGIVEGEEPAISPLILSQPASIQ
;
A
#
# COMPACT_ATOMS: atom_id res chain seq x y z
N MET A 1 -2.69 9.74 -14.51
CA MET A 1 -3.45 10.07 -13.30
C MET A 1 -4.35 11.24 -13.61
N ARG A 2 -5.65 11.07 -13.39
CA ARG A 2 -6.65 12.13 -13.55
C ARG A 2 -6.51 13.10 -12.37
N TYR A 3 -6.63 14.41 -12.59
CA TYR A 3 -6.50 15.40 -11.50
C TYR A 3 -7.85 15.98 -11.05
N ASP A 4 -8.88 15.83 -11.89
CA ASP A 4 -10.23 16.38 -11.67
C ASP A 4 -11.18 15.35 -11.01
N TYR A 5 -10.76 14.79 -9.87
CA TYR A 5 -11.67 13.99 -9.05
C TYR A 5 -12.69 14.86 -8.34
N SER A 6 -13.92 14.37 -8.21
CA SER A 6 -14.97 15.07 -7.48
C SER A 6 -14.57 15.28 -6.01
N MET A 7 -15.14 16.31 -5.40
CA MET A 7 -14.97 16.54 -3.97
C MET A 7 -15.50 15.37 -3.14
N ARG A 8 -16.61 14.75 -3.58
CA ARG A 8 -17.20 13.59 -2.93
C ARG A 8 -16.26 12.39 -2.91
N LEU A 9 -15.66 12.04 -4.05
CA LEU A 9 -14.72 10.93 -4.12
C LEU A 9 -13.52 11.17 -3.20
N ARG A 10 -12.99 12.40 -3.16
CA ARG A 10 -11.88 12.76 -2.27
C ARG A 10 -12.27 12.64 -0.79
N ASP A 11 -13.47 13.10 -0.42
CA ASP A 11 -13.97 12.99 0.96
C ASP A 11 -14.20 11.53 1.37
N ASP A 12 -14.73 10.70 0.46
CA ASP A 12 -14.93 9.27 0.68
C ASP A 12 -13.58 8.54 0.84
N VAL A 13 -12.56 8.89 0.04
CA VAL A 13 -11.19 8.36 0.20
C VAL A 13 -10.64 8.70 1.58
N ASN A 14 -10.68 9.98 1.97
CA ASN A 14 -10.15 10.42 3.27
C ASN A 14 -10.87 9.73 4.42
N SER A 15 -12.20 9.65 4.36
CA SER A 15 -13.02 8.99 5.37
C SER A 15 -12.72 7.50 5.48
N ALA A 16 -12.53 6.81 4.34
CA ALA A 16 -12.20 5.39 4.31
C ALA A 16 -10.80 5.12 4.90
N VAL A 17 -9.81 5.93 4.54
CA VAL A 17 -8.43 5.82 5.07
C VAL A 17 -8.40 6.07 6.57
N GLU A 18 -9.04 7.13 7.05
CA GLU A 18 -9.13 7.40 8.48
C GLU A 18 -9.81 6.27 9.24
N LYS A 19 -10.91 5.74 8.70
CA LYS A 19 -11.64 4.63 9.32
C LYS A 19 -10.78 3.36 9.39
N ALA A 20 -10.11 3.01 8.29
CA ALA A 20 -9.21 1.86 8.24
C ALA A 20 -8.10 1.98 9.30
N PHE A 21 -7.43 3.13 9.35
CA PHE A 21 -6.37 3.38 10.32
C PHE A 21 -6.89 3.35 11.77
N LYS A 22 -8.02 4.01 12.06
CA LYS A 22 -8.64 4.01 13.41
C LYS A 22 -9.06 2.61 13.87
N THR A 23 -9.42 1.73 12.95
CA THR A 23 -9.95 0.39 13.27
C THR A 23 -8.84 -0.66 13.39
N ALA A 24 -7.89 -0.65 12.46
CA ALA A 24 -6.87 -1.71 12.34
C ALA A 24 -5.44 -1.23 12.67
N GLY A 25 -5.21 0.08 12.79
CA GLY A 25 -3.87 0.65 12.95
C GLY A 25 -3.01 0.64 11.68
N ILE A 26 -3.52 0.09 10.58
CA ILE A 26 -2.86 -0.03 9.28
C ILE A 26 -3.89 0.15 8.16
N VAL A 27 -3.46 0.70 7.03
CA VAL A 27 -4.30 0.91 5.85
C VAL A 27 -3.85 -0.05 4.74
N ASN A 28 -4.70 -1.04 4.44
CA ASN A 28 -4.52 -1.87 3.25
C ASN A 28 -5.02 -1.10 2.01
N ILE A 29 -4.11 -0.80 1.08
CA ILE A 29 -4.40 0.08 -0.06
C ILE A 29 -5.47 -0.52 -0.96
N THR A 30 -5.28 -1.75 -1.42
CA THR A 30 -6.17 -2.41 -2.39
C THR A 30 -7.57 -2.62 -1.81
N MET A 31 -7.67 -3.10 -0.57
CA MET A 31 -8.97 -3.30 0.08
C MET A 31 -9.71 -1.98 0.31
N THR A 32 -9.00 -0.94 0.78
CA THR A 32 -9.61 0.37 1.04
C THR A 32 -10.04 1.03 -0.27
N ALA A 33 -9.24 0.93 -1.32
CA ALA A 33 -9.57 1.45 -2.64
C ALA A 33 -10.78 0.75 -3.25
N GLU A 34 -10.87 -0.57 -3.13
CA GLU A 34 -12.03 -1.33 -3.59
C GLU A 34 -13.31 -0.90 -2.88
N GLN A 35 -13.24 -0.69 -1.56
CA GLN A 35 -14.38 -0.18 -0.80
C GLN A 35 -14.83 1.20 -1.31
N VAL A 36 -13.90 2.12 -1.55
CA VAL A 36 -14.20 3.45 -2.09
C VAL A 36 -14.81 3.34 -3.49
N ARG A 37 -14.25 2.47 -4.35
CA ARG A 37 -14.74 2.24 -5.72
C ARG A 37 -16.19 1.76 -5.73
N ILE A 38 -16.52 0.79 -4.87
CA ILE A 38 -17.88 0.26 -4.72
C ILE A 38 -18.85 1.36 -4.25
N MET A 39 -18.42 2.24 -3.35
CA MET A 39 -19.23 3.38 -2.90
C MET A 39 -19.45 4.45 -3.98
N ASN A 40 -18.57 4.50 -5.00
CA ASN A 40 -18.51 5.55 -6.02
C ASN A 40 -18.59 5.03 -7.46
N LEU A 41 -19.32 3.94 -7.71
CA LEU A 41 -19.41 3.30 -9.04
C LEU A 41 -19.84 4.26 -10.17
N ALA A 42 -20.69 5.25 -9.86
CA ALA A 42 -21.14 6.25 -10.82
C ALA A 42 -20.02 7.15 -11.37
N GLU A 43 -18.91 7.28 -10.64
CA GLU A 43 -17.76 8.09 -11.07
C GLU A 43 -16.88 7.36 -12.09
N ASN A 44 -17.00 6.04 -12.20
CA ASN A 44 -16.28 5.20 -13.16
C ASN A 44 -14.76 5.49 -13.18
N VAL A 45 -14.17 5.62 -11.99
CA VAL A 45 -12.72 5.80 -11.81
C VAL A 45 -12.05 4.43 -11.73
N ALA A 46 -10.92 4.30 -12.40
CA ALA A 46 -10.12 3.08 -12.39
C ALA A 46 -9.68 2.75 -10.95
N LEU A 47 -9.54 1.46 -10.63
CA LEU A 47 -9.15 1.05 -9.27
C LEU A 47 -7.77 1.58 -8.92
N GLU A 48 -6.85 1.56 -9.88
CA GLU A 48 -5.46 1.99 -9.74
C GLU A 48 -5.36 3.49 -9.42
N ASP A 49 -6.24 4.30 -10.01
CA ASP A 49 -6.35 5.73 -9.70
C ASP A 49 -6.88 5.93 -8.26
N ILE A 50 -7.82 5.11 -7.80
CA ILE A 50 -8.33 5.18 -6.41
C ILE A 50 -7.27 4.66 -5.42
N GLU A 51 -6.54 3.58 -5.75
CA GLU A 51 -5.41 3.08 -4.95
C GLU A 51 -4.35 4.17 -4.77
N TYR A 52 -4.06 4.94 -5.83
CA TYR A 52 -3.16 6.07 -5.74
C TYR A 52 -3.67 7.18 -4.82
N LEU A 53 -4.97 7.49 -4.86
CA LEU A 53 -5.58 8.46 -3.93
C LEU A 53 -5.52 7.98 -2.48
N VAL A 54 -5.83 6.70 -2.24
CA VAL A 54 -5.76 6.07 -0.91
C VAL A 54 -4.34 6.09 -0.38
N LEU A 55 -3.35 5.77 -1.22
CA LEU A 55 -1.93 5.84 -0.86
C LEU A 55 -1.54 7.26 -0.43
N GLN A 56 -1.89 8.28 -1.21
CA GLN A 56 -1.58 9.67 -0.88
C GLN A 56 -2.25 10.11 0.43
N ALA A 57 -3.53 9.76 0.63
CA ALA A 57 -4.25 10.09 1.86
C ALA A 57 -3.66 9.37 3.09
N ALA A 58 -3.27 8.10 2.96
CA ALA A 58 -2.64 7.35 4.05
C ALA A 58 -1.25 7.91 4.41
N GLN A 59 -0.47 8.31 3.41
CA GLN A 59 0.81 8.99 3.61
C GLN A 59 0.64 10.34 4.32
N LEU A 60 -0.34 11.14 3.91
CA LEU A 60 -0.64 12.42 4.54
C LEU A 60 -1.09 12.26 6.00
N LEU A 61 -1.87 11.21 6.28
CA LEU A 61 -2.29 10.85 7.64
C LEU A 61 -1.13 10.31 8.51
N GLY A 62 -0.01 9.91 7.89
CA GLY A 62 1.08 9.23 8.58
C GLY A 62 0.72 7.81 9.04
N ALA A 63 -0.22 7.17 8.34
CA ALA A 63 -0.68 5.83 8.69
C ALA A 63 0.35 4.77 8.26
N ALA A 64 0.43 3.66 9.01
CA ALA A 64 1.08 2.46 8.51
C ALA A 64 0.31 1.93 7.29
N ILE A 65 1.02 1.44 6.28
CA ILE A 65 0.45 1.04 4.99
C ILE A 65 0.79 -0.43 4.72
N GLU A 66 -0.22 -1.19 4.29
CA GLU A 66 -0.09 -2.56 3.80
C GLU A 66 -0.34 -2.59 2.29
N PHE A 67 0.57 -3.24 1.56
CA PHE A 67 0.41 -3.55 0.14
C PHE A 67 0.08 -5.03 -0.01
N ASP A 68 -0.80 -5.36 -0.95
CA ASP A 68 -1.11 -6.75 -1.25
C ASP A 68 0.15 -7.46 -1.77
N THR A 69 0.47 -8.59 -1.13
CA THR A 69 1.66 -9.40 -1.45
C THR A 69 1.52 -10.15 -2.78
N LEU A 70 0.32 -10.19 -3.36
CA LEU A 70 0.02 -10.90 -4.61
C LEU A 70 -0.07 -10.00 -5.85
N SER A 71 -0.17 -8.67 -5.68
CA SER A 71 -0.35 -7.72 -6.79
C SER A 71 0.95 -7.38 -7.52
N SER A 72 2.10 -7.55 -6.86
CA SER A 72 3.37 -7.64 -7.57
C SER A 72 3.50 -9.05 -8.12
N GLY A 73 3.56 -9.22 -9.45
CA GLY A 73 3.92 -10.49 -10.12
C GLY A 73 5.31 -11.06 -9.74
N LEU A 74 5.89 -10.58 -8.65
CA LEU A 74 7.05 -11.08 -7.94
C LEU A 74 6.59 -11.85 -6.70
N ALA A 75 5.58 -12.71 -6.85
CA ALA A 75 5.51 -13.87 -5.96
C ALA A 75 6.83 -14.62 -6.16
N LEU A 76 7.83 -14.31 -5.32
CA LEU A 76 8.88 -15.26 -5.01
C LEU A 76 8.16 -16.43 -4.36
N SER A 77 7.62 -17.31 -5.20
CA SER A 77 7.32 -18.67 -4.83
C SER A 77 8.68 -19.33 -4.64
N GLY A 78 9.32 -19.01 -3.51
CA GLY A 78 10.54 -19.63 -3.04
C GLY A 78 10.25 -21.03 -2.51
N ASN A 79 9.60 -21.87 -3.31
CA ASN A 79 9.43 -23.28 -3.04
C ASN A 79 9.70 -24.06 -4.33
N GLY A 80 10.98 -24.37 -4.56
CA GLY A 80 11.45 -25.04 -5.77
C GLY A 80 12.84 -25.65 -5.64
N ILE A 81 12.96 -26.63 -4.74
CA ILE A 81 13.88 -27.78 -4.78
C ILE A 81 15.33 -27.54 -4.33
N VAL A 82 15.61 -28.13 -3.17
CA VAL A 82 16.94 -28.44 -2.64
C VAL A 82 17.57 -29.60 -3.43
N GLU A 83 18.71 -29.36 -4.06
CA GLU A 83 19.77 -30.37 -4.22
C GLU A 83 21.13 -29.64 -4.26
N GLY A 84 21.91 -29.78 -3.19
CA GLY A 84 23.34 -29.49 -3.17
C GLY A 84 23.79 -28.20 -2.47
N GLU A 85 24.15 -28.35 -1.19
CA GLU A 85 25.18 -27.57 -0.46
C GLU A 85 24.89 -26.10 -0.05
N GLU A 86 24.55 -25.94 1.25
CA GLU A 86 24.79 -24.75 2.08
C GLU A 86 26.33 -24.47 2.20
N PRO A 87 26.81 -23.28 2.64
CA PRO A 87 26.10 -22.19 3.32
C PRO A 87 26.45 -20.74 2.87
N ALA A 88 25.62 -19.76 3.23
CA ALA A 88 26.01 -18.58 4.03
C ALA A 88 25.02 -17.42 3.86
N ILE A 89 24.17 -17.28 4.87
CA ILE A 89 23.36 -16.09 5.15
C ILE A 89 24.31 -14.89 5.26
N SER A 90 24.18 -13.91 4.35
CA SER A 90 24.81 -12.60 4.53
C SER A 90 23.77 -11.65 5.15
N PRO A 91 23.92 -11.23 6.42
CA PRO A 91 23.06 -10.20 6.97
C PRO A 91 23.41 -8.85 6.32
N LEU A 92 22.38 -8.17 5.82
CA LEU A 92 22.46 -6.78 5.34
C LEU A 92 22.98 -5.89 6.48
N ILE A 93 24.22 -5.43 6.35
CA ILE A 93 24.84 -4.48 7.28
C ILE A 93 24.20 -3.10 7.07
N LEU A 94 23.38 -2.70 8.03
CA LEU A 94 22.87 -1.34 8.15
C LEU A 94 24.03 -0.43 8.61
N SER A 95 24.62 0.31 7.67
CA SER A 95 25.66 1.29 7.99
C SER A 95 25.04 2.52 8.65
N GLN A 96 25.34 2.70 9.94
CA GLN A 96 24.94 3.85 10.76
C GLN A 96 25.71 5.11 10.31
N PRO A 97 25.10 6.29 10.19
CA PRO A 97 25.83 7.52 9.91
C PRO A 97 26.49 8.03 11.21
N ALA A 98 27.82 8.20 11.19
CA ALA A 98 28.55 8.82 12.27
C ALA A 98 28.36 10.35 12.25
N SER A 99 27.93 10.91 13.38
CA SER A 99 27.91 12.34 13.66
C SER A 99 29.32 12.93 13.56
N ILE A 100 29.47 14.04 12.83
CA ILE A 100 30.67 14.88 12.87
C ILE A 100 30.40 16.04 13.83
N GLN A 101 31.25 16.17 14.85
CA GLN A 101 31.41 17.37 15.66
C GLN A 101 32.29 18.39 14.94
#